data_AF-A0A4E9F1H2-F1
#
_entry.id   AF-A0A4E9F1H2-F1
#
_cell.length_a   1.000
_cell.length_b   1.000
_cell.length_c   1.000
_cell.angle_alpha   90.00
_cell.angle_beta   90.00
_cell.angle_gamma   90.00
#
_symmetry.space_group_name_H-M   'P 1'
#
loop_
_entity.id
_entity.type
_entity.pdbx_description
1 polymer ?
#
loop_
_entity_poly.entity_id
_entity_poly.type
_entity_poly.pdbx_seq_one_letter_code
_entity_poly.pdbx_strand_id
1 'polypeptide(L)'
;MKWLKEKGYGGAFIWALDFDDFTGKSCGKGPYPLLNAISSELEGESENPEITTEEPSITETEAYDTDETEGWLIVRRIKMLDHYLFISYAFYLEYDVV
;
A
#
# COMPACT_ATOMS: atom_id res chain seq x y z
N MET A 1 -2.69 11.65 11.38
CA MET A 1 -2.89 10.18 11.53
C MET A 1 -2.96 9.69 12.99
N LYS A 2 -3.40 10.53 13.94
CA LYS A 2 -3.28 10.26 15.39
C LYS A 2 -4.02 8.99 15.88
N TRP A 3 -5.29 8.83 15.53
CA TRP A 3 -6.09 7.67 15.96
C TRP A 3 -5.50 6.33 15.47
N LEU A 4 -5.00 6.30 14.23
CA LEU A 4 -4.43 5.10 13.63
C LEU A 4 -3.17 4.66 14.38
N LYS A 5 -2.30 5.62 14.74
CA LYS A 5 -1.11 5.40 15.57
C LYS A 5 -1.47 4.98 17.01
N GLU A 6 -2.45 5.64 17.63
CA GLU A 6 -2.91 5.31 18.99
C GLU A 6 -3.46 3.89 19.12
N LYS A 7 -4.04 3.36 18.03
CA LYS A 7 -4.53 1.97 17.98
C LYS A 7 -3.46 0.94 17.60
N GLY A 8 -2.26 1.39 17.21
CA GLY A 8 -1.15 0.50 16.86
C GLY A 8 -1.38 -0.27 15.55
N TYR A 9 -2.15 0.27 14.61
CA TYR A 9 -2.30 -0.34 13.28
C TYR A 9 -1.03 -0.14 12.44
N GLY A 10 -0.77 -1.09 11.53
CA GLY A 10 0.44 -1.09 10.70
C GLY A 10 0.45 -0.06 9.55
N GLY A 11 -0.68 0.53 9.19
CA GLY A 11 -0.78 1.51 8.11
C GLY A 11 -2.22 1.83 7.72
N ALA A 12 -2.37 2.67 6.70
CA ALA A 12 -3.66 3.03 6.12
C ALA A 12 -3.77 2.49 4.68
N PHE A 13 -4.98 2.05 4.30
CA PHE A 13 -5.32 1.73 2.92
C PHE A 13 -6.13 2.88 2.32
N ILE A 14 -5.84 3.21 1.05
CA ILE A 14 -6.49 4.31 0.35
C ILE A 14 -7.30 3.74 -0.80
N TRP A 15 -8.61 3.98 -0.76
CA TRP A 15 -9.52 3.71 -1.86
C TRP A 15 -10.22 5.04 -2.25
N ALA A 16 -10.02 5.58 -3.44
CA ALA A 16 -9.10 5.15 -4.49
C ALA A 16 -8.18 6.31 -4.90
N LEU A 17 -7.04 5.95 -5.49
CA LEU A 17 -5.96 6.90 -5.80
C LEU A 17 -6.39 7.95 -6.82
N ASP A 18 -7.31 7.61 -7.70
CA ASP A 18 -7.88 8.47 -8.75
C ASP A 18 -8.84 9.54 -8.22
N PHE A 19 -9.34 9.40 -6.98
CA PHE A 19 -10.12 10.44 -6.30
C PHE A 19 -9.29 11.47 -5.55
N ASP A 20 -7.97 11.27 -5.44
CA ASP A 20 -7.06 12.32 -5.00
C ASP A 20 -6.80 13.34 -6.14
N ASP A 21 -6.29 14.53 -5.82
CA ASP A 21 -5.87 15.49 -6.84
C ASP A 21 -4.53 15.05 -7.46
N PHE A 22 -4.59 13.98 -8.25
CA PHE A 22 -3.42 13.36 -8.87
C PHE A 22 -2.69 14.30 -9.85
N THR A 23 -3.36 15.33 -10.35
CA THR A 23 -2.76 16.34 -11.25
C THR A 23 -2.19 17.53 -10.50
N GLY A 24 -2.60 17.76 -9.25
CA GLY A 24 -2.28 18.95 -8.46
C GLY A 24 -2.96 20.24 -8.94
N LYS A 25 -3.97 20.15 -9.82
CA LYS A 25 -4.62 21.31 -10.45
C LYS A 25 -5.91 21.76 -9.74
N SER A 26 -6.55 20.86 -9.00
CA SER A 26 -7.86 21.13 -8.38
C SER A 26 -7.71 21.81 -7.02
N CYS A 27 -6.71 21.40 -6.24
CA CYS A 27 -6.53 21.84 -4.85
C CYS A 27 -5.36 22.83 -4.68
N GLY A 28 -4.50 23.00 -5.69
CA GLY A 28 -3.36 23.91 -5.62
C GLY A 28 -2.27 23.51 -4.61
N LYS A 29 -2.25 22.24 -4.20
CA LYS A 29 -1.31 21.68 -3.21
C LYS A 29 -0.25 20.77 -3.82
N GLY A 30 -0.14 20.75 -5.16
CA GLY A 30 0.65 19.76 -5.88
C GLY A 30 -0.08 18.42 -6.00
N PRO A 31 0.51 17.46 -6.72
CA PRO A 31 -0.12 16.16 -6.98
C PRO A 31 -0.21 15.30 -5.71
N TYR A 32 -1.31 14.57 -5.59
CA TYR A 32 -1.60 13.62 -4.51
C TYR A 32 -1.57 14.21 -3.08
N PRO A 33 -2.27 15.32 -2.82
CA PRO A 33 -2.22 15.99 -1.52
C PRO A 33 -2.68 15.11 -0.35
N LEU A 34 -3.63 14.18 -0.54
CA LEU A 34 -4.10 13.30 0.53
C LEU A 34 -3.12 12.16 0.80
N LEU A 35 -2.60 11.52 -0.26
CA LEU A 35 -1.58 10.49 -0.12
C LEU A 35 -0.33 11.03 0.57
N ASN A 36 0.14 12.21 0.15
CA ASN A 36 1.33 12.85 0.75
C ASN A 36 1.13 13.14 2.23
N ALA A 37 -0.06 13.59 2.64
CA ALA A 37 -0.38 13.84 4.05
C ALA A 37 -0.39 12.54 4.87
N ILE A 38 -0.86 11.43 4.29
CA ILE A 38 -0.81 10.11 4.92
C ILE A 38 0.65 9.65 5.04
N SER A 39 1.42 9.74 3.96
CA SER A 39 2.84 9.34 3.92
C SER A 39 3.66 10.12 4.95
N SER A 40 3.58 11.45 4.95
CA SER A 40 4.35 12.31 5.87
C SER A 40 4.03 12.03 7.34
N GLU A 41 2.82 11.57 7.61
CA GLU A 41 2.40 11.25 8.97
C GLU A 41 2.76 9.83 9.37
N LEU A 42 2.85 8.87 8.44
CA LEU A 42 3.16 7.46 8.75
C LEU A 42 4.64 7.11 8.63
N GLU A 43 5.38 7.84 7.79
CA GLU A 43 6.84 7.82 7.77
C GLU A 43 7.34 8.35 9.12
N GLY A 44 8.07 7.51 9.86
CA GLY A 44 8.72 7.94 11.10
C GLY A 44 9.77 9.01 10.81
N GLU A 45 10.19 9.77 11.83
CA GLU A 45 11.45 10.53 11.73
C GLU A 45 12.57 9.52 11.45
N SER A 46 13.01 9.44 10.21
CA SER A 46 14.26 8.79 9.88
C SER A 46 15.36 9.67 10.45
N GLU A 47 15.86 9.33 11.65
CA GLU A 47 17.23 9.73 12.01
C GLU A 47 18.12 9.25 10.88
N ASN A 48 18.62 10.18 10.07
CA ASN A 48 19.47 9.93 8.92
C ASN A 48 20.67 9.08 9.37
N PRO A 49 20.75 7.77 9.06
CA PRO A 49 22.04 7.12 9.14
C PRO A 49 22.80 7.63 7.92
N GLU A 50 23.94 8.28 8.14
CA GLU A 50 24.87 8.66 7.09
C GLU A 50 25.19 7.43 6.22
N ILE A 51 24.53 7.32 5.05
CA ILE A 51 24.73 6.23 4.10
C ILE A 51 26.09 6.46 3.43
N THR A 52 27.11 5.74 3.90
CA THR A 52 28.29 5.44 3.08
C THR A 52 27.83 4.56 1.93
N THR A 53 27.96 5.08 0.71
CA THR A 53 27.63 4.37 -0.53
C THR A 53 28.67 3.29 -0.77
N GLU A 54 28.32 2.04 -0.47
CA GLU A 54 28.91 0.89 -1.15
C GLU A 54 27.84 0.23 -2.02
N GLU A 55 28.18 0.10 -3.30
CA GLU A 55 27.36 -0.40 -4.40
C GLU A 55 27.14 -1.92 -4.24
N PRO A 56 25.89 -2.43 -4.21
CA PRO A 56 25.67 -3.86 -4.11
C PRO A 56 25.97 -4.56 -5.45
N SER A 57 27.05 -5.35 -5.44
CA SER A 57 27.34 -6.35 -6.48
C SER A 57 26.24 -7.41 -6.52
N ILE A 58 25.50 -7.47 -7.63
CA ILE A 58 24.47 -8.46 -7.88
C ILE A 58 25.16 -9.80 -8.19
N THR A 59 25.03 -10.78 -7.30
CA THR A 59 25.35 -12.18 -7.60
C THR A 59 24.05 -12.91 -7.93
N GLU A 60 23.92 -13.29 -9.19
CA GLU A 60 22.80 -14.04 -9.76
C GLU A 60 22.75 -15.45 -9.13
N THR A 61 21.64 -15.77 -8.44
CA THR A 61 21.35 -17.14 -7.98
C THR A 61 20.13 -17.65 -8.73
N GLU A 62 20.36 -18.70 -9.51
CA GLU A 62 19.43 -19.41 -10.40
C GLU A 62 18.09 -19.78 -9.74
N ALA A 63 17.01 -19.66 -10.53
CA ALA A 63 15.63 -19.90 -10.16
C ALA A 63 15.33 -21.39 -9.90
N TYR A 64 14.54 -21.70 -8.86
CA TYR A 64 13.97 -23.03 -8.66
C TYR A 64 12.66 -23.13 -9.45
N ASP A 65 12.69 -23.91 -10.52
CA ASP A 65 11.55 -24.23 -11.38
C ASP A 65 10.56 -25.14 -10.63
N THR A 66 9.41 -24.59 -10.27
CA THR A 66 8.24 -25.40 -9.91
C THR A 66 7.12 -25.03 -10.86
N ASP A 67 6.78 -26.01 -11.68
CA ASP A 67 5.63 -26.14 -12.58
C ASP A 67 4.60 -25.01 -12.46
N GLU A 68 4.49 -24.21 -13.51
CA GLU A 68 3.78 -22.92 -13.55
C GLU A 68 2.30 -23.02 -13.09
N THR A 69 1.70 -24.21 -13.10
CA THR A 69 0.33 -24.43 -12.62
C THR A 69 0.18 -24.33 -11.10
N GLU A 70 1.19 -24.70 -10.30
CA GLU A 70 1.13 -24.63 -8.83
C GLU A 70 1.57 -23.26 -8.28
N GLY A 71 2.50 -22.59 -8.98
CA GLY A 71 2.95 -21.24 -8.63
C GLY A 71 1.82 -20.21 -8.69
N TRP A 72 0.98 -20.27 -9.73
CA TRP A 72 -0.21 -19.42 -9.81
C TRP A 72 -1.25 -19.75 -8.75
N LEU A 73 -1.39 -21.00 -8.29
CA LEU A 73 -2.38 -21.37 -7.26
C LEU A 73 -2.00 -20.85 -5.88
N ILE A 74 -0.71 -20.86 -5.54
CA ILE A 74 -0.19 -20.27 -4.31
C ILE A 74 -0.33 -18.73 -4.35
N VAL A 75 0.00 -18.10 -5.48
CA VAL A 75 -0.16 -16.65 -5.67
C VAL A 75 -1.64 -16.26 -5.69
N ARG A 76 -2.53 -17.04 -6.31
CA ARG A 76 -3.98 -16.77 -6.35
C ARG A 76 -4.67 -16.97 -5.00
N ARG A 77 -4.22 -17.91 -4.16
CA ARG A 77 -4.74 -18.06 -2.79
C ARG A 77 -4.30 -16.96 -1.83
N ILE A 78 -3.20 -16.26 -2.09
CA ILE A 78 -2.69 -15.21 -1.19
C ILE A 78 -3.13 -13.80 -1.61
N LYS A 79 -3.49 -13.53 -2.89
CA LYS A 79 -3.41 -12.13 -3.37
C LYS A 79 -4.63 -11.34 -3.82
N MET A 80 -5.89 -11.79 -3.85
CA MET A 80 -6.93 -10.82 -4.29
C MET A 80 -8.40 -11.11 -3.97
N LEU A 81 -8.87 -12.36 -4.01
CA LEU A 81 -10.32 -12.58 -3.99
C LEU A 81 -10.94 -12.49 -2.59
N ASP A 82 -10.23 -12.93 -1.54
CA ASP A 82 -10.76 -12.85 -0.17
C ASP A 82 -10.82 -11.41 0.36
N HIS A 83 -9.86 -10.57 0.00
CA HIS A 83 -9.85 -9.15 0.37
C HIS A 83 -10.84 -8.32 -0.47
N TYR A 84 -11.00 -8.61 -1.77
CA TYR A 84 -12.01 -7.94 -2.59
C TYR A 84 -13.43 -8.31 -2.16
N LEU A 85 -13.66 -9.57 -1.77
CA LEU A 85 -14.92 -10.00 -1.17
C LEU A 85 -15.15 -9.33 0.19
N PHE A 86 -14.13 -9.23 1.05
CA PHE A 86 -14.24 -8.54 2.34
C PHE A 86 -14.54 -7.04 2.21
N ILE A 87 -13.84 -6.34 1.30
CA ILE A 87 -14.08 -4.91 1.03
C ILE A 87 -15.46 -4.70 0.39
N SER A 88 -15.85 -5.56 -0.57
CA SER A 88 -17.18 -5.50 -1.18
C SER A 88 -18.30 -5.77 -0.18
N TYR A 89 -18.09 -6.71 0.75
CA TYR A 89 -19.06 -7.05 1.80
C TYR A 89 -19.18 -5.93 2.85
N ALA A 90 -18.06 -5.33 3.26
CA ALA A 90 -18.07 -4.16 4.14
C ALA A 90 -18.81 -2.98 3.48
N PHE A 91 -18.59 -2.73 2.19
CA PHE A 91 -19.28 -1.68 1.43
C PHE A 91 -20.78 -1.96 1.27
N TYR A 92 -21.18 -3.23 1.05
CA TYR A 92 -22.59 -3.62 0.99
C TYR A 92 -23.31 -3.43 2.33
N LEU A 93 -22.67 -3.83 3.44
CA LEU A 93 -23.26 -3.69 4.78
C LEU A 93 -23.44 -2.22 5.21
N GLU A 94 -22.57 -1.31 4.79
CA GLU A 94 -22.73 0.12 5.07
C GLU A 94 -23.80 0.80 4.19
N TYR A 95 -24.07 0.27 2.99
CA TYR A 95 -25.11 0.80 2.09
C TYR A 95 -26.54 0.48 2.56
N ASP A 96 -26.75 -0.61 3.30
CA ASP A 96 -28.06 -1.01 3.85
C ASP A 96 -28.42 -0.31 5.19
N VAL A 97 -27.54 0.56 5.73
CA VAL A 97 -27.78 1.33 6.97
C VAL A 97 -28.27 2.76 6.70
N VAL A 98 -28.59 3.11 5.46
CA VAL A 98 -29.20 4.39 5.07
C VAL A 98 -30.59 4.21 4.48
#